data_AF-A0AAV6YPE0-F1
#
_entry.id   AF-A0AAV6YPE0-F1
#
_cell.length_a   1.000
_cell.length_b   1.000
_cell.length_c   1.000
_cell.angle_alpha   90.00
_cell.angle_beta   90.00
_cell.angle_gamma   90.00
#
_symmetry.space_group_name_H-M   'P 1'
#
loop_
_entity.id
_entity.type
_entity.pdbx_description
1 polymer ?
#
loop_
_entity_poly.entity_id
_entity_poly.type
_entity_poly.pdbx_seq_one_letter_code
_entity_poly.pdbx_strand_id
1 'polypeptide(L)'
;RIGTAALVVQVVGSNWPKPHYTLLVTGLCRFQILEVLKERPYPIAVVEQLDRLEELSDKTEFKEALGELTEQFYKYAVQLVDMLDNSVPAVAKLKKLLNNLPKELLPDVLTSIIRTTNEEKLQ
;
A
#
# COMPACT_ATOMS: atom_id res chain seq x y z
N ARG A 1 3.03 -6.79 -14.51
CA ARG A 1 1.82 -7.35 -13.87
C ARG A 1 2.15 -7.55 -12.39
N ILE A 2 2.04 -6.48 -11.60
CA ILE A 2 2.34 -6.49 -10.16
C ILE A 2 1.00 -6.56 -9.43
N GLY A 3 0.94 -7.31 -8.34
CA GLY A 3 -0.20 -7.37 -7.44
C GLY A 3 0.26 -7.31 -5.99
N THR A 4 -0.71 -7.23 -5.08
CA THR A 4 -0.47 -7.26 -3.64
C THR A 4 -1.03 -8.56 -3.08
N ALA A 5 -0.17 -9.38 -2.48
CA ALA A 5 -0.60 -10.54 -1.71
C ALA A 5 -1.35 -10.03 -0.47
N ALA A 6 -2.50 -10.61 -0.16
CA ALA A 6 -3.32 -10.14 0.95
C ALA A 6 -3.87 -11.30 1.77
N LEU A 7 -3.93 -11.10 3.09
CA LEU A 7 -4.60 -11.98 4.03
C LEU A 7 -6.06 -11.55 4.18
N VAL A 8 -6.99 -12.50 4.05
CA VAL A 8 -8.40 -12.27 4.36
C VAL A 8 -8.58 -12.31 5.88
N VAL A 9 -8.94 -11.17 6.47
CA VAL A 9 -9.15 -11.02 7.92
C VAL A 9 -10.60 -11.32 8.29
N GLN A 10 -11.55 -10.88 7.46
CA GLN A 10 -12.97 -11.06 7.72
C GLN A 10 -13.73 -11.30 6.43
N VAL A 11 -14.72 -12.19 6.51
CA VAL A 11 -15.68 -12.45 5.44
C VAL A 11 -17.08 -12.19 6.00
N VAL A 12 -17.82 -11.30 5.34
CA VAL A 12 -19.22 -11.04 5.67
C VAL A 12 -20.06 -11.34 4.43
N GLY A 13 -21.06 -12.20 4.56
CA GLY A 13 -22.01 -12.50 3.50
C GLY A 13 -23.39 -11.95 3.82
N SER A 14 -24.08 -11.41 2.81
CA SER A 14 -25.50 -11.08 2.89
C SER A 14 -26.21 -11.56 1.63
N ASN A 15 -27.43 -12.09 1.82
CA ASN A 15 -28.24 -12.66 0.75
C ASN A 15 -29.32 -11.69 0.24
N TRP A 16 -29.31 -10.42 0.67
CA TRP A 16 -30.34 -9.44 0.32
C TRP A 16 -29.74 -8.17 -0.29
N PRO A 17 -30.21 -7.70 -1.47
CA PRO A 17 -31.20 -8.28 -2.38
C PRO A 17 -30.64 -9.39 -3.31
N LYS A 18 -29.32 -9.59 -3.32
CA LYS A 18 -28.61 -10.69 -4.01
C LYS A 18 -27.45 -11.16 -3.12
N PRO A 19 -26.97 -12.41 -3.27
CA PRO A 19 -25.79 -12.88 -2.56
C PRO A 19 -24.59 -11.99 -2.87
N HIS A 20 -24.03 -11.37 -1.84
CA HIS A 20 -22.78 -10.61 -1.93
C HIS A 20 -21.92 -10.91 -0.71
N TYR A 21 -20.62 -10.92 -0.95
CA TYR A 21 -19.61 -11.12 0.08
C TYR A 21 -18.71 -9.89 0.13
N THR A 22 -18.53 -9.35 1.32
CA THR A 22 -17.55 -8.30 1.61
C THR A 22 -16.39 -8.93 2.35
N LEU A 23 -15.18 -8.69 1.84
CA LEU A 23 -13.94 -9.19 2.41
C LEU A 23 -13.18 -8.00 3.02
N LEU A 24 -12.80 -8.11 4.29
CA LEU A 24 -11.75 -7.27 4.86
C LEU A 24 -10.42 -7.98 4.62
N VAL A 25 -9.52 -7.31 3.91
CA VAL A 25 -8.21 -7.86 3.55
C VAL A 25 -7.09 -6.94 4.02
N THR A 26 -5.96 -7.55 4.40
CA THR A 26 -4.72 -6.84 4.77
C THR A 26 -3.64 -7.20 3.78
N GLY A 27 -3.08 -6.22 3.08
CA GLY A 27 -1.94 -6.40 2.17
C GLY A 27 -0.69 -6.81 2.95
N LEU A 28 0.06 -7.77 2.42
CA LEU A 28 1.27 -8.34 3.02
C LEU A 28 2.52 -7.92 2.25
N CYS A 29 2.54 -8.16 0.95
CA CYS A 29 3.69 -7.85 0.10
C CYS A 29 3.30 -7.70 -1.37
N ARG A 30 4.17 -7.08 -2.16
CA ARG A 30 4.06 -7.01 -3.62
C ARG A 30 4.59 -8.29 -4.27
N PHE A 31 3.92 -8.73 -5.32
CA PHE A 31 4.34 -9.86 -6.13
C PHE A 31 4.23 -9.54 -7.63
N GLN A 32 5.03 -10.22 -8.43
CA GLN A 32 4.91 -10.24 -9.88
C GLN A 32 4.32 -11.57 -10.35
N ILE A 33 3.37 -11.51 -11.29
CA ILE A 33 2.85 -12.71 -11.94
C ILE A 33 3.88 -13.22 -12.96
N LEU A 34 4.30 -14.47 -12.79
CA LEU A 34 5.21 -15.17 -13.71
C LEU A 34 4.42 -15.89 -14.81
N GLU A 35 3.46 -16.71 -14.42
CA GLU A 35 2.69 -17.57 -15.33
C GLU A 35 1.27 -17.79 -14.80
N VAL A 36 0.27 -17.81 -15.68
CA VAL A 36 -1.12 -18.18 -15.32
C VAL A 36 -1.33 -19.66 -15.66
N LEU A 37 -1.51 -20.48 -14.64
CA LEU A 37 -1.71 -21.93 -14.77
C LEU A 37 -3.15 -22.30 -15.15
N LYS A 38 -4.11 -21.44 -14.77
CA LYS A 38 -5.53 -21.68 -14.95
C LYS A 38 -6.29 -20.35 -14.95
N GLU A 39 -7.27 -20.20 -15.83
CA GLU A 39 -8.09 -18.99 -15.87
C GLU A 39 -9.50 -19.16 -15.24
N ARG A 40 -10.09 -20.35 -15.35
CA ARG A 40 -11.49 -20.62 -14.91
C ARG A 40 -11.59 -21.91 -14.09
N PRO A 41 -12.51 -22.00 -13.10
CA PRO A 41 -13.48 -20.97 -12.69
C PRO A 41 -12.86 -19.82 -11.88
N TYR A 42 -11.69 -20.06 -11.28
CA TYR A 42 -10.91 -19.06 -10.57
C TYR A 42 -9.47 -19.07 -11.12
N PRO A 43 -8.87 -17.90 -11.36
CA PRO A 43 -7.53 -17.83 -11.90
C PRO A 43 -6.51 -18.31 -10.87
N ILE A 44 -5.55 -19.12 -11.32
CA ILE A 44 -4.40 -19.57 -10.52
C ILE A 44 -3.14 -19.19 -11.31
N ALA A 45 -2.18 -18.56 -10.63
CA ALA A 45 -0.94 -18.11 -11.22
C ALA A 45 0.25 -18.40 -10.31
N VAL A 46 1.40 -18.65 -10.93
CA VAL A 46 2.71 -18.65 -10.27
C VAL A 46 3.15 -17.21 -10.12
N VAL A 47 3.59 -16.85 -8.92
CA VAL A 47 4.00 -15.48 -8.57
C VAL A 47 5.36 -15.48 -7.89
N GLU A 48 6.10 -14.39 -8.05
CA GLU A 48 7.35 -14.11 -7.36
C GLU A 48 7.17 -12.91 -6.43
N GLN A 49 7.57 -13.05 -5.16
CA GLN A 49 7.55 -11.95 -4.19
C GLN A 49 8.65 -10.93 -4.51
N LEU A 50 8.27 -9.65 -4.55
CA LEU A 50 9.13 -8.52 -4.89
C LEU A 50 9.73 -7.82 -3.66
N ASP A 51 9.03 -7.88 -2.52
CA ASP A 51 9.51 -7.26 -1.27
C ASP A 51 10.62 -8.12 -0.66
N ARG A 52 11.80 -8.06 -1.27
CA ARG A 52 13.07 -8.62 -0.78
C ARG A 52 14.00 -7.51 -0.30
N LEU A 53 13.41 -6.50 0.33
CA LEU A 53 14.15 -5.32 0.77
C LEU A 53 15.27 -5.73 1.74
N GLU A 54 15.02 -6.73 2.59
CA GLU A 54 16.01 -7.30 3.52
C GLU A 54 17.24 -7.86 2.79
N GLU A 55 17.06 -8.57 1.68
CA GLU A 55 18.15 -9.15 0.87
C GLU A 55 18.97 -8.10 0.09
N LEU A 56 18.34 -6.98 -0.29
CA LEU A 56 19.01 -5.84 -0.94
C LEU A 56 19.65 -4.88 0.07
N SER A 57 19.23 -4.95 1.34
CA SER A 57 19.65 -4.05 2.41
C SER A 57 21.09 -4.29 2.89
N ASP A 58 21.74 -5.37 2.49
CA ASP A 58 23.13 -5.67 2.88
C ASP A 58 24.16 -4.79 2.18
N LYS A 59 23.75 -4.02 1.16
CA LYS A 59 24.59 -3.00 0.53
C LYS A 59 24.38 -1.65 1.22
N THR A 60 25.36 -1.20 1.98
CA THR A 60 25.35 0.06 2.75
C THR A 60 24.90 1.27 1.92
N GLU A 61 25.38 1.38 0.68
CA GLU A 61 25.02 2.47 -0.25
C GLU A 61 23.52 2.50 -0.59
N PHE A 62 22.87 1.34 -0.68
CA PHE A 62 21.43 1.25 -0.97
C PHE A 62 20.59 1.66 0.23
N LYS A 63 21.02 1.30 1.45
CA LYS A 63 20.39 1.76 2.70
C LYS A 63 20.46 3.27 2.86
N GLU A 64 21.61 3.87 2.55
CA GLU A 64 21.79 5.33 2.63
C GLU A 64 20.91 6.06 1.61
N ALA A 65 20.97 5.68 0.33
CA ALA A 65 20.16 6.31 -0.72
C ALA A 65 18.64 6.15 -0.48
N LEU A 66 18.20 4.97 -0.01
CA LEU A 66 16.80 4.73 0.35
C LEU A 66 16.39 5.56 1.57
N GLY A 67 17.27 5.69 2.56
CA GLY A 67 17.09 6.55 3.72
C GLY A 67 16.88 8.02 3.32
N GLU A 68 17.76 8.55 2.47
CA GLU A 68 17.66 9.92 1.95
C GLU A 68 16.36 10.16 1.18
N LEU A 69 16.00 9.25 0.26
CA LEU A 69 14.78 9.38 -0.53
C LEU A 69 13.53 9.34 0.37
N THR A 70 13.53 8.48 1.39
CA THR A 70 12.39 8.37 2.30
C THR A 70 12.27 9.59 3.20
N GLU A 71 13.38 10.21 3.59
CA GLU A 71 13.38 11.49 4.31
C GLU A 71 12.89 12.64 3.43
N GLN A 72 13.30 12.69 2.17
CA GLN A 72 12.77 13.67 1.22
C GLN A 72 11.26 13.51 1.03
N PHE A 73 10.81 12.28 0.83
CA PHE A 73 9.39 11.96 0.69
C PHE A 73 8.59 12.40 1.92
N TYR A 74 9.08 12.06 3.12
CA TYR A 74 8.47 12.49 4.37
C TYR A 74 8.40 14.02 4.47
N LYS A 75 9.50 14.73 4.15
CA LYS A 75 9.55 16.19 4.17
C LYS A 75 8.50 16.81 3.25
N TYR A 76 8.37 16.31 2.02
CA TYR A 76 7.34 16.80 1.08
C TYR A 76 5.93 16.48 1.57
N ALA A 77 5.71 15.30 2.14
CA ALA A 77 4.41 14.92 2.68
C ALA A 77 4.00 15.81 3.87
N VAL A 78 4.93 16.11 4.80
CA VAL A 78 4.68 17.09 5.88
C VAL A 78 4.33 18.45 5.30
N GLN A 79 5.10 18.95 4.34
CA GLN A 79 4.86 20.25 3.73
C GLN A 79 3.46 20.33 3.10
N LEU A 80 3.04 19.30 2.36
CA LEU A 80 1.71 19.24 1.77
C LEU A 80 0.61 19.19 2.83
N VAL A 81 0.79 18.42 3.90
CA VAL A 81 -0.18 18.34 5.00
C VAL A 81 -0.25 19.66 5.77
N ASP A 82 0.86 20.36 5.96
CA ASP A 82 0.91 21.67 6.62
C ASP A 82 0.22 22.78 5.82
N MET A 83 0.15 22.64 4.50
CA MET A 83 -0.63 23.53 3.63
C MET A 83 -2.15 23.30 3.73
N LEU A 84 -2.59 22.20 4.34
CA LEU A 84 -4.00 21.93 4.59
C LEU A 84 -4.45 22.62 5.89
N ASP A 85 -5.76 22.88 5.99
CA ASP A 85 -6.33 23.51 7.18
C ASP A 85 -6.26 22.57 8.40
N ASN A 86 -5.36 22.90 9.34
CA ASN A 86 -5.13 22.14 10.56
C ASN A 86 -6.31 22.19 11.55
N SER A 87 -7.29 23.09 11.36
CA SER A 87 -8.51 23.11 12.16
C SER A 87 -9.45 21.94 11.82
N VAL A 88 -9.24 21.29 10.68
CA VAL A 88 -10.01 20.11 10.26
C VAL A 88 -9.51 18.87 11.00
N PRO A 89 -10.36 18.15 11.77
CA PRO A 89 -9.96 16.98 12.55
C PRO A 89 -9.31 15.86 11.72
N ALA A 90 -9.72 15.72 10.45
CA ALA A 90 -9.15 14.74 9.52
C ALA A 90 -7.69 15.08 9.17
N VAL A 91 -7.35 16.36 9.01
CA VAL A 91 -5.98 16.82 8.73
C VAL A 91 -5.09 16.62 9.96
N ALA A 92 -5.60 16.92 11.16
CA ALA A 92 -4.90 16.65 12.41
C ALA A 92 -4.62 15.14 12.61
N LYS A 93 -5.58 14.28 12.25
CA LYS A 93 -5.40 12.82 12.28
C LYS A 93 -4.38 12.35 11.26
N LEU A 94 -4.41 12.89 10.04
CA LEU A 94 -3.43 12.61 8.99
C LEU A 94 -2.01 12.99 9.43
N LYS A 95 -1.81 14.19 9.98
CA LYS A 95 -0.53 14.65 10.52
C LYS A 95 -0.02 13.74 11.64
N LYS A 96 -0.91 13.31 12.53
CA LYS A 96 -0.57 12.35 13.59
C LYS A 96 -0.17 10.99 13.03
N LEU A 97 -0.85 10.49 11.99
CA LEU A 97 -0.49 9.23 11.34
C LEU A 97 0.87 9.34 10.65
N LEU A 98 1.10 10.41 9.90
CA LEU A 98 2.35 10.66 9.20
C LEU A 98 3.56 10.62 10.14
N ASN A 99 3.45 11.24 11.32
CA ASN A 99 4.52 11.27 12.32
C ASN A 99 4.81 9.92 12.99
N ASN A 100 3.86 8.97 12.95
CA ASN A 100 3.95 7.69 13.67
C ASN A 100 4.11 6.47 12.75
N LEU A 101 4.06 6.66 11.43
CA LEU A 101 4.12 5.57 10.46
C LEU A 101 5.56 5.13 10.18
N PRO A 102 5.80 3.82 10.00
CA PRO A 102 7.05 3.33 9.42
C PRO A 102 7.28 4.00 8.07
N LYS A 103 8.53 4.44 7.87
CA LYS A 103 8.98 5.21 6.71
C LYS A 103 8.68 4.48 5.40
N GLU A 104 8.77 3.15 5.42
CA GLU A 104 8.57 2.23 4.30
C GLU A 104 7.09 2.14 3.87
N LEU A 105 6.15 2.37 4.80
CA LEU A 105 4.71 2.29 4.55
C LEU A 105 4.09 3.65 4.20
N LEU A 106 4.86 4.75 4.32
CA LEU A 106 4.37 6.10 4.06
C LEU A 106 3.75 6.25 2.66
N PRO A 107 4.35 5.75 1.57
CA PRO A 107 3.77 5.89 0.23
C PRO A 107 2.41 5.20 0.11
N ASP A 108 2.30 3.98 0.62
CA ASP A 108 1.07 3.18 0.54
C ASP A 108 -0.06 3.78 1.41
N VAL A 109 0.27 4.32 2.57
CA VAL A 109 -0.74 4.96 3.43
C VAL A 109 -1.18 6.32 2.87
N LEU A 110 -0.25 7.14 2.37
CA LEU A 110 -0.60 8.44 1.82
C LEU A 110 -1.47 8.33 0.58
N THR A 111 -1.14 7.43 -0.34
CA THR A 111 -1.95 7.15 -1.55
C THR A 111 -3.36 6.67 -1.22
N SER A 112 -3.56 6.03 -0.06
CA SER A 112 -4.90 5.63 0.40
C SER A 112 -5.75 6.80 0.90
N ILE A 113 -5.12 7.86 1.40
CA ILE A 113 -5.79 9.01 2.03
C ILE A 113 -6.07 10.12 1.02
N ILE A 114 -5.15 10.34 0.08
CA ILE A 114 -5.33 11.35 -0.96
C ILE A 114 -6.34 10.90 -2.02
N ARG A 115 -7.00 11.88 -2.63
CA ARG A 115 -7.94 11.63 -3.73
C ARG A 115 -7.15 11.50 -5.04
N THR A 116 -6.70 10.29 -5.34
CA THR A 116 -6.09 9.91 -6.62
C THR A 116 -6.98 8.94 -7.40
N THR A 117 -6.79 8.91 -8.71
CA THR A 117 -7.45 7.97 -9.62
C THR A 117 -6.93 6.54 -9.41
N ASN A 118 -7.69 5.53 -9.83
CA ASN A 118 -7.24 4.15 -9.75
C ASN A 118 -6.04 3.87 -10.66
N GLU A 119 -5.89 4.60 -11.77
CA GLU A 119 -4.75 4.48 -12.68
C GLU A 119 -3.47 4.98 -12.02
N GLU A 120 -3.53 6.13 -11.33
CA GLU A 120 -2.40 6.67 -10.55
C GLU A 120 -2.00 5.74 -9.40
N LYS A 121 -2.95 5.02 -8.78
CA LYS A 121 -2.65 4.03 -7.73
C LYS A 121 -2.03 2.74 -8.25
N LEU A 122 -2.11 2.48 -9.55
CA LEU A 122 -1.55 1.28 -10.21
C LEU A 122 -0.14 1.51 -10.77
N GLN A 123 0.27 2.78 -10.92
CA GLN A 123 1.62 3.17 -11.35
C GLN A 123 2.60 3.12 -10.17
#